data_AF-A0A6M1XU67-F1
#
_entry.id   AF-A0A6M1XU67-F1
#
_cell.length_a   1.000
_cell.length_b   1.000
_cell.length_c   1.000
_cell.angle_alpha   90.00
_cell.angle_beta   90.00
_cell.angle_gamma   90.00
#
_symmetry.space_group_name_H-M   'P 1'
#
loop_
_entity.id
_entity.type
_entity.pdbx_description
1 polymer ?
#
loop_
_entity_poly.entity_id
_entity_poly.type
_entity_poly.pdbx_seq_one_letter_code
_entity_poly.pdbx_strand_id
1 'polypeptide(L)'
;SNYVNQLIKKINQNATGPFNRIDYMSDYALNSPFIYHYNGISLYSSIFNGDILKYYDKTLQINMPIDKNSTYRLLGNRQNLLSLWNVNDRIRVNHDDNLPYRFKINSEHKDNKVRWIHSKNTIHYPSAHITNKVFSNKELKSPLDKEQAMLQGIVSNNTKDVNTHFKANKNLLSDSTIKLNSSAWQSPTKHLLQVKQNNGGLTVQLPKSVSNQFKDLYFEMDLELLSPDKAHDVKVNEYTQERNKLTYKYRRFVTPVTIRIKASDRIRLSLPKGKYRVNLKGIYGEDYTTLKDASNSLEAVKVSKTKQGYTITKNKNSSGYIVLPTAYNQGMKATSGDQSLKVAQVNGVMTGIKAPKNITKIQLSYTPPYYYLLITITIFGIICSIIFTRWARQK
;
A
#
# COMPACT_ATOMS: atom_id res chain seq x y z
N SER A 1 7.97 -8.68 -23.10
CA SER A 1 7.79 -7.93 -24.35
C SER A 1 8.82 -6.80 -24.41
N ASN A 2 9.39 -6.54 -25.59
CA ASN A 2 10.29 -5.41 -25.83
C ASN A 2 9.59 -4.06 -25.53
N TYR A 3 8.29 -3.96 -25.88
CA TYR A 3 7.48 -2.76 -25.66
C TYR A 3 7.49 -2.28 -24.21
N VAL A 4 7.21 -3.17 -23.25
CA VAL A 4 7.12 -2.81 -21.83
C VAL A 4 8.44 -2.27 -21.29
N ASN A 5 9.55 -2.88 -21.70
CA ASN A 5 10.88 -2.42 -21.30
C ASN A 5 11.16 -1.01 -21.84
N GLN A 6 10.83 -0.75 -23.11
CA GLN A 6 10.96 0.58 -23.71
C GLN A 6 10.06 1.62 -23.04
N LEU A 7 8.81 1.25 -22.74
CA LEU A 7 7.86 2.12 -22.03
C LEU A 7 8.38 2.48 -20.63
N ILE A 8 8.86 1.50 -19.86
CA ILE A 8 9.44 1.72 -18.53
C ILE A 8 10.67 2.64 -18.61
N LYS A 9 11.57 2.41 -19.58
CA LYS A 9 12.72 3.30 -19.79
C LYS A 9 12.29 4.73 -20.08
N LYS A 10 11.28 4.93 -20.94
CA LYS A 10 10.71 6.25 -21.24
C LYS A 10 10.09 6.90 -20.01
N ILE A 11 9.37 6.14 -19.17
CA ILE A 11 8.80 6.65 -17.92
C ILE A 11 9.92 7.10 -16.97
N ASN A 12 10.95 6.26 -16.77
CA ASN A 12 12.07 6.55 -15.89
C ASN A 12 12.89 7.77 -16.35
N GLN A 13 13.11 7.94 -17.66
CA GLN A 13 13.80 9.11 -18.22
C GLN A 13 13.04 10.42 -17.96
N ASN A 14 11.72 10.37 -17.92
CA ASN A 14 10.85 11.53 -17.68
C ASN A 14 10.50 11.74 -16.19
N ALA A 15 11.03 10.91 -15.29
CA ALA A 15 10.73 10.99 -13.88
C ALA A 15 11.35 12.25 -13.24
N THR A 16 10.55 13.01 -12.50
CA THR A 16 10.98 14.29 -11.88
C THR A 16 11.63 14.12 -10.50
N GLY A 17 11.84 12.88 -10.03
CA GLY A 17 12.46 12.62 -8.74
C GLY A 17 12.72 11.13 -8.45
N PRO A 18 13.50 10.83 -7.41
CA PRO A 18 14.00 9.48 -7.14
C PRO A 18 12.92 8.51 -6.62
N PHE A 19 11.75 9.03 -6.27
CA PHE A 19 10.63 8.26 -5.74
C PHE A 19 9.54 7.99 -6.76
N ASN A 20 9.68 8.37 -8.03
CA ASN A 20 8.67 8.05 -9.04
C ASN A 20 8.45 6.54 -9.09
N ARG A 21 7.20 6.08 -8.98
CA ARG A 21 6.85 4.66 -9.00
C ARG A 21 5.91 4.28 -10.14
N ILE A 22 6.09 3.04 -10.60
CA ILE A 22 5.25 2.40 -11.61
C ILE A 22 4.48 1.24 -10.95
N ASP A 23 3.17 1.23 -11.09
CA ASP A 23 2.32 0.09 -10.77
C ASP A 23 2.25 -0.86 -11.97
N TYR A 24 3.19 -1.79 -11.99
CA TYR A 24 3.25 -2.89 -12.93
C TYR A 24 3.79 -4.14 -12.24
N MET A 25 3.31 -5.30 -12.67
CA MET A 25 3.87 -6.59 -12.31
C MET A 25 3.57 -7.56 -13.45
N SER A 26 4.60 -8.18 -14.01
CA SER A 26 4.47 -9.28 -14.97
C SER A 26 3.89 -10.51 -14.28
N ASP A 27 3.04 -11.25 -14.99
CA ASP A 27 2.47 -12.51 -14.50
C ASP A 27 3.55 -13.58 -14.27
N TYR A 28 4.63 -13.56 -15.06
CA TYR A 28 5.72 -14.54 -14.97
C TYR A 28 6.86 -14.10 -14.06
N ALA A 29 7.02 -12.79 -13.87
CA ALA A 29 8.16 -12.21 -13.17
C ALA A 29 7.66 -11.32 -12.04
N LEU A 30 7.28 -11.93 -10.91
CA LEU A 30 6.65 -11.24 -9.78
C LEU A 30 7.52 -10.10 -9.20
N ASN A 31 8.84 -10.21 -9.28
CA ASN A 31 9.80 -9.14 -8.94
C ASN A 31 10.16 -8.27 -10.16
N SER A 32 9.17 -7.95 -10.99
CA SER A 32 9.33 -7.08 -12.17
C SER A 32 10.07 -5.76 -11.91
N PRO A 33 9.86 -5.05 -10.78
CA PRO A 33 10.59 -3.81 -10.50
C PRO A 33 12.11 -3.99 -10.50
N PHE A 34 12.59 -5.11 -9.94
CA PHE A 34 14.01 -5.44 -9.91
C PHE A 34 14.54 -5.79 -11.30
N ILE A 35 13.81 -6.62 -12.04
CA ILE A 35 14.20 -7.13 -13.36
C ILE A 35 14.24 -6.02 -14.43
N TYR A 36 13.27 -5.10 -14.39
CA TYR A 36 13.17 -4.00 -15.37
C TYR A 36 13.69 -2.65 -14.84
N HIS A 37 14.36 -2.65 -13.68
CA HIS A 37 15.03 -1.48 -13.10
C HIS A 37 14.13 -0.24 -12.95
N TYR A 38 12.99 -0.39 -12.28
CA TYR A 38 12.12 0.74 -11.90
C TYR A 38 11.69 0.62 -10.44
N ASN A 39 11.29 1.73 -9.82
CA ASN A 39 10.69 1.67 -8.49
C ASN A 39 9.24 1.18 -8.63
N GLY A 40 8.94 0.00 -8.10
CA GLY A 40 7.58 -0.56 -8.11
C GLY A 40 6.90 -0.53 -6.75
N ILE A 41 5.67 -1.01 -6.75
CA ILE A 41 4.87 -1.30 -5.53
C ILE A 41 4.59 -2.80 -5.38
N SER A 42 5.23 -3.64 -6.19
CA SER A 42 5.11 -5.10 -6.17
C SER A 42 6.35 -5.73 -5.55
N LEU A 43 6.15 -6.75 -4.74
CA LEU A 43 7.20 -7.55 -4.10
C LEU A 43 6.75 -9.01 -4.02
N TYR A 44 7.63 -9.92 -4.42
CA TYR A 44 7.54 -11.33 -4.11
C TYR A 44 8.79 -11.79 -3.35
N SER A 45 8.61 -12.22 -2.11
CA SER A 45 9.70 -12.80 -1.31
C SER A 45 9.16 -13.66 -0.18
N SER A 46 9.84 -14.77 0.12
CA SER A 46 9.58 -15.59 1.31
C SER A 46 10.17 -14.97 2.59
N ILE A 47 11.11 -14.02 2.46
CA ILE A 47 11.75 -13.32 3.58
C ILE A 47 11.70 -11.82 3.29
N PHE A 48 10.92 -11.08 4.06
CA PHE A 48 10.79 -9.63 3.94
C PHE A 48 10.40 -9.03 5.29
N ASN A 49 10.44 -7.70 5.39
CA ASN A 49 10.13 -6.99 6.62
C ASN A 49 8.66 -7.21 7.06
N GLY A 50 8.46 -7.79 8.25
CA GLY A 50 7.15 -8.03 8.84
C GLY A 50 6.30 -6.78 9.05
N ASP A 51 6.88 -5.59 9.05
CA ASP A 51 6.12 -4.34 9.10
C ASP A 51 5.32 -4.10 7.82
N ILE A 52 5.79 -4.58 6.66
CA ILE A 52 5.04 -4.53 5.40
C ILE A 52 3.81 -5.43 5.49
N LEU A 53 3.97 -6.63 6.08
CA LEU A 53 2.85 -7.54 6.36
C LEU A 53 1.81 -6.85 7.25
N LYS A 54 2.26 -6.25 8.35
CA LYS A 54 1.38 -5.53 9.29
C LYS A 54 0.70 -4.34 8.61
N TYR A 55 1.41 -3.60 7.76
CA TYR A 55 0.88 -2.47 6.99
C TYR A 55 -0.28 -2.89 6.09
N TYR A 56 -0.08 -3.94 5.29
CA TYR A 56 -1.11 -4.47 4.39
C TYR A 56 -2.27 -5.09 5.18
N ASP A 57 -2.01 -6.00 6.11
CA ASP A 57 -3.11 -6.81 6.70
C ASP A 57 -3.82 -6.13 7.84
N LYS A 58 -3.08 -5.44 8.71
CA LYS A 58 -3.61 -4.94 9.99
C LYS A 58 -3.83 -3.44 9.97
N THR A 59 -2.88 -2.67 9.44
CA THR A 59 -2.96 -1.21 9.47
C THR A 59 -3.99 -0.71 8.47
N LEU A 60 -3.88 -1.11 7.21
CA LEU A 60 -4.70 -0.59 6.11
C LEU A 60 -5.67 -1.61 5.50
N GLN A 61 -5.60 -2.88 5.91
CA GLN A 61 -6.47 -3.95 5.41
C GLN A 61 -6.53 -3.98 3.87
N ILE A 62 -5.37 -3.87 3.24
CA ILE A 62 -5.21 -3.83 1.79
C ILE A 62 -5.46 -5.22 1.22
N ASN A 63 -6.56 -5.36 0.48
CA ASN A 63 -6.89 -6.63 -0.11
C ASN A 63 -6.00 -6.97 -1.31
N MET A 64 -5.41 -8.16 -1.27
CA MET A 64 -4.56 -8.69 -2.34
C MET A 64 -5.42 -9.46 -3.37
N PRO A 65 -5.12 -9.39 -4.68
CA PRO A 65 -5.89 -10.09 -5.70
C PRO A 65 -5.92 -11.62 -5.54
N ILE A 66 -4.88 -12.17 -4.92
CA ILE A 66 -4.79 -13.60 -4.61
C ILE A 66 -4.33 -13.72 -3.16
N ASP A 67 -5.00 -14.53 -2.35
CA ASP A 67 -4.69 -14.77 -0.93
C ASP A 67 -3.49 -15.72 -0.73
N LYS A 68 -2.37 -15.41 -1.38
CA LYS A 68 -1.10 -16.13 -1.24
C LYS A 68 -0.12 -15.39 -0.32
N ASN A 69 0.64 -16.18 0.44
CA ASN A 69 1.80 -15.69 1.15
C ASN A 69 2.85 -15.09 0.18
N SER A 70 3.76 -14.31 0.74
CA SER A 70 4.97 -13.85 0.03
C SER A 70 4.74 -12.88 -1.12
N THR A 71 3.52 -12.36 -1.33
CA THR A 71 3.22 -11.38 -2.39
C THR A 71 2.57 -10.11 -1.83
N TYR A 72 3.00 -8.95 -2.33
CA TYR A 72 2.44 -7.62 -2.04
C TYR A 72 2.37 -6.83 -3.33
N ARG A 73 1.24 -6.20 -3.63
CA ARG A 73 1.07 -5.41 -4.86
C ARG A 73 -0.16 -4.51 -4.76
N LEU A 74 -0.27 -3.60 -5.73
CA LEU A 74 -1.45 -2.79 -6.04
C LEU A 74 -1.88 -1.72 -5.04
N LEU A 75 -1.47 -1.81 -3.77
CA LEU A 75 -1.96 -0.91 -2.71
C LEU A 75 -3.50 -0.84 -2.70
N GLY A 76 -4.17 -1.95 -3.03
CA GLY A 76 -5.63 -2.05 -3.08
C GLY A 76 -6.29 -1.21 -4.17
N ASN A 77 -5.52 -0.69 -5.14
CA ASN A 77 -5.98 0.30 -6.12
C ASN A 77 -6.58 1.57 -5.48
N ARG A 78 -6.15 1.91 -4.26
CA ARG A 78 -6.64 3.07 -3.52
C ARG A 78 -5.83 4.30 -3.89
N GLN A 79 -6.47 5.33 -4.44
CA GLN A 79 -5.76 6.50 -4.97
C GLN A 79 -5.01 7.28 -3.88
N ASN A 80 -5.48 7.30 -2.64
CA ASN A 80 -4.77 7.90 -1.50
C ASN A 80 -3.42 7.21 -1.28
N LEU A 81 -3.40 5.88 -1.22
CA LEU A 81 -2.16 5.10 -1.07
C LEU A 81 -1.23 5.23 -2.27
N LEU A 82 -1.77 5.20 -3.49
CA LEU A 82 -0.99 5.40 -4.71
C LEU A 82 -0.31 6.78 -4.71
N SER A 83 -1.01 7.82 -4.28
CA SER A 83 -0.47 9.19 -4.15
C SER A 83 0.60 9.26 -3.06
N LEU A 84 0.34 8.70 -1.87
CA LEU A 84 1.30 8.64 -0.77
C LEU A 84 2.61 7.97 -1.17
N TRP A 85 2.55 6.92 -2.00
CA TRP A 85 3.72 6.20 -2.49
C TRP A 85 4.27 6.73 -3.82
N ASN A 86 3.80 7.88 -4.30
CA ASN A 86 4.26 8.50 -5.56
C ASN A 86 4.13 7.60 -6.80
N VAL A 87 3.04 6.86 -6.88
CA VAL A 87 2.71 6.04 -8.05
C VAL A 87 2.07 6.94 -9.09
N ASN A 88 2.80 7.18 -10.17
CA ASN A 88 2.39 8.10 -11.24
C ASN A 88 2.01 7.37 -12.52
N ASP A 89 2.53 6.17 -12.73
CA ASP A 89 2.30 5.38 -13.94
C ASP A 89 1.77 4.00 -13.57
N ARG A 90 0.83 3.50 -14.36
CA ARG A 90 0.25 2.15 -14.21
C ARG A 90 0.22 1.47 -15.57
N ILE A 91 0.63 0.21 -15.60
CA ILE A 91 0.64 -0.60 -16.83
C ILE A 91 -0.23 -1.84 -16.59
N ARG A 92 -1.21 -2.06 -17.45
CA ARG A 92 -2.10 -3.23 -17.42
C ARG A 92 -2.16 -3.92 -18.77
N VAL A 93 -2.69 -5.14 -18.75
CA VAL A 93 -2.84 -6.00 -19.91
C VAL A 93 -4.32 -6.30 -20.10
N ASN A 94 -4.79 -6.19 -21.33
CA ASN A 94 -6.13 -6.52 -21.82
C ASN A 94 -7.29 -5.67 -21.27
N HIS A 95 -7.37 -5.40 -19.97
CA HIS A 95 -8.38 -4.52 -19.36
C HIS A 95 -7.89 -3.95 -18.02
N ASP A 96 -8.55 -2.88 -17.54
CA ASP A 96 -8.32 -2.30 -16.20
C ASP A 96 -9.63 -1.79 -15.60
N ASP A 97 -10.53 -2.72 -15.26
CA ASP A 97 -11.88 -2.39 -14.79
C ASP A 97 -11.88 -1.65 -13.45
N ASN A 98 -10.83 -1.87 -12.65
CA ASN A 98 -10.59 -1.22 -11.36
C ASN A 98 -9.49 -0.15 -11.44
N LEU A 99 -9.57 0.69 -12.48
CA LEU A 99 -8.73 1.88 -12.64
C LEU A 99 -8.92 2.82 -11.42
N PRO A 100 -7.84 3.22 -10.72
CA PRO A 100 -7.93 4.14 -9.59
C PRO A 100 -8.43 5.54 -10.00
N TYR A 101 -9.07 6.26 -9.08
CA TYR A 101 -9.52 7.62 -9.33
C TYR A 101 -8.37 8.51 -9.82
N ARG A 102 -8.61 9.31 -10.86
CA ARG A 102 -7.64 10.24 -11.47
C ARG A 102 -6.45 9.59 -12.17
N PHE A 103 -6.41 8.27 -12.30
CA PHE A 103 -5.67 7.65 -13.39
C PHE A 103 -6.46 7.80 -14.69
N LYS A 104 -5.79 8.26 -15.75
CA LYS A 104 -6.35 8.31 -17.11
C LYS A 104 -5.50 7.48 -18.04
N ILE A 105 -6.14 6.78 -18.97
CA ILE A 105 -5.43 6.08 -20.04
C ILE A 105 -4.67 7.12 -20.86
N ASN A 106 -3.36 6.98 -20.90
CA ASN A 106 -2.43 7.85 -21.61
C ASN A 106 -2.10 7.28 -23.00
N SER A 107 -1.99 5.96 -23.11
CA SER A 107 -1.73 5.28 -24.38
C SER A 107 -2.10 3.80 -24.30
N GLU A 108 -2.45 3.23 -25.44
CA GLU A 108 -2.62 1.79 -25.61
C GLU A 108 -1.71 1.29 -26.73
N HIS A 109 -1.22 0.06 -26.61
CA HIS A 109 -0.40 -0.58 -27.63
C HIS A 109 -0.76 -2.05 -27.75
N LYS A 110 -0.97 -2.52 -28.98
CA LYS A 110 -1.26 -3.92 -29.26
C LYS A 110 0.02 -4.61 -29.73
N ASP A 111 0.43 -5.63 -28.99
CA ASP A 111 1.56 -6.51 -29.31
C ASP A 111 1.02 -7.94 -29.39
N ASN A 112 0.89 -8.49 -30.61
CA ASN A 112 0.21 -9.75 -30.89
C ASN A 112 -1.23 -9.79 -30.32
N LYS A 113 -1.53 -10.76 -29.44
CA LYS A 113 -2.83 -10.92 -28.76
C LYS A 113 -2.92 -10.11 -27.45
N VAL A 114 -1.89 -9.35 -27.10
CA VAL A 114 -1.79 -8.61 -25.84
C VAL A 114 -2.07 -7.13 -26.09
N ARG A 115 -3.05 -6.56 -25.40
CA ARG A 115 -3.28 -5.10 -25.39
C ARG A 115 -2.67 -4.50 -24.12
N TRP A 116 -1.60 -3.71 -24.28
CA TRP A 116 -0.98 -2.97 -23.19
C TRP A 116 -1.71 -1.64 -22.99
N ILE A 117 -2.06 -1.34 -21.74
CA ILE A 117 -2.75 -0.11 -21.33
C ILE A 117 -1.82 0.63 -20.38
N HIS A 118 -1.39 1.82 -20.76
CA HIS A 118 -0.62 2.72 -19.91
C HIS A 118 -1.52 3.85 -19.43
N SER A 119 -1.65 3.98 -18.11
CA SER A 119 -2.40 5.05 -17.48
C SER A 119 -1.49 5.92 -16.60
N LYS A 120 -1.83 7.20 -16.50
CA LYS A 120 -1.11 8.18 -15.68
C LYS A 120 -2.00 8.78 -14.62
N ASN A 121 -1.45 8.94 -13.42
CA ASN A 121 -2.06 9.70 -12.34
C ASN A 121 -2.07 11.18 -12.69
N THR A 122 -3.23 11.83 -12.53
CA THR A 122 -3.42 13.26 -12.77
C THR A 122 -3.47 14.08 -11.48
N ILE A 123 -3.27 13.45 -10.32
CA ILE A 123 -3.07 14.13 -9.04
C ILE A 123 -1.57 14.27 -8.78
N HIS A 124 -1.13 15.51 -8.54
CA HIS A 124 0.24 15.83 -8.15
C HIS A 124 0.33 16.01 -6.63
N TYR A 125 0.40 14.90 -5.90
CA TYR A 125 0.57 14.91 -4.46
C TYR A 125 2.08 14.96 -4.10
N PRO A 126 2.52 15.85 -3.19
CA PRO A 126 3.91 15.92 -2.77
C PRO A 126 4.24 14.74 -1.83
N SER A 127 4.51 13.57 -2.39
CA SER A 127 4.79 12.35 -1.62
C SER A 127 5.95 12.48 -0.63
N ALA A 128 6.93 13.34 -0.97
CA ALA A 128 7.96 13.80 -0.06
C ALA A 128 7.64 15.25 0.34
N HIS A 129 7.26 15.44 1.61
CA HIS A 129 6.80 16.74 2.11
C HIS A 129 7.20 16.93 3.56
N ILE A 130 7.00 18.14 4.08
CA ILE A 130 7.10 18.45 5.50
C ILE A 130 5.72 18.81 6.06
N THR A 131 5.44 18.36 7.28
CA THR A 131 4.17 18.60 7.98
C THR A 131 4.38 18.77 9.47
N ASN A 132 3.56 19.63 10.09
CA ASN A 132 3.48 19.75 11.55
C ASN A 132 2.32 18.95 12.14
N LYS A 133 1.45 18.35 11.31
CA LYS A 133 0.28 17.62 11.79
C LYS A 133 0.69 16.22 12.26
N VAL A 134 0.36 15.91 13.51
CA VAL A 134 0.57 14.61 14.14
C VAL A 134 -0.76 14.10 14.67
N PHE A 135 -1.24 13.02 14.07
CA PHE A 135 -2.49 12.35 14.42
C PHE A 135 -2.23 11.15 15.33
N SER A 136 -3.16 10.91 16.25
CA SER A 136 -3.18 9.70 17.07
C SER A 136 -3.78 8.53 16.29
N ASN A 137 -3.05 7.42 16.15
CA ASN A 137 -3.59 6.20 15.55
C ASN A 137 -4.83 5.66 16.28
N LYS A 138 -5.05 6.03 17.55
CA LYS A 138 -6.22 5.61 18.35
C LYS A 138 -7.53 6.28 17.91
N GLU A 139 -7.46 7.45 17.27
CA GLU A 139 -8.65 8.17 16.79
C GLU A 139 -9.14 7.66 15.42
N LEU A 140 -8.30 6.91 14.70
CA LEU A 140 -8.53 6.47 13.33
C LEU A 140 -9.19 5.09 13.34
N LYS A 141 -10.50 5.06 13.08
CA LYS A 141 -11.35 3.88 13.27
C LYS A 141 -11.45 3.01 12.02
N SER A 142 -11.27 3.59 10.84
CA SER A 142 -11.32 2.90 9.56
C SER A 142 -9.98 2.97 8.80
N PRO A 143 -9.74 2.08 7.81
CA PRO A 143 -8.62 2.26 6.88
C PRO A 143 -8.65 3.61 6.16
N LEU A 144 -9.83 4.14 5.84
CA LEU A 144 -9.97 5.43 5.17
C LEU A 144 -9.52 6.59 6.06
N ASP A 145 -9.88 6.57 7.36
CA ASP A 145 -9.41 7.56 8.34
C ASP A 145 -7.88 7.61 8.37
N LYS A 146 -7.25 6.43 8.37
CA LYS A 146 -5.79 6.30 8.37
C LYS A 146 -5.18 6.89 7.12
N GLU A 147 -5.72 6.56 5.95
CA GLU A 147 -5.24 7.10 4.67
C GLU A 147 -5.33 8.63 4.62
N GLN A 148 -6.48 9.19 5.03
CA GLN A 148 -6.71 10.64 5.05
C GLN A 148 -5.85 11.38 6.08
N ALA A 149 -5.58 10.77 7.23
CA ALA A 149 -4.64 11.32 8.22
C ALA A 149 -3.20 11.31 7.69
N MET A 150 -2.77 10.20 7.06
CA MET A 150 -1.44 10.06 6.45
C MET A 150 -1.21 11.04 5.28
N LEU A 151 -2.27 11.40 4.56
CA LEU A 151 -2.21 12.42 3.50
C LEU A 151 -1.96 13.83 4.03
N GLN A 152 -2.36 14.12 5.27
CA GLN A 152 -2.25 15.46 5.84
C GLN A 152 -1.04 15.62 6.76
N GLY A 153 -0.54 14.52 7.31
CA GLY A 153 0.53 14.55 8.29
C GLY A 153 1.11 13.19 8.61
N ILE A 154 1.57 13.03 9.85
CA ILE A 154 2.04 11.74 10.36
C ILE A 154 1.02 11.11 11.31
N VAL A 155 0.87 9.79 11.22
CA VAL A 155 0.12 8.97 12.16
C VAL A 155 1.11 8.33 13.13
N SER A 156 0.94 8.62 14.42
CA SER A 156 1.81 8.16 15.50
C SER A 156 1.07 7.22 16.45
N ASN A 157 1.77 6.20 16.94
CA ASN A 157 1.31 5.40 18.09
C ASN A 157 1.71 6.04 19.43
N ASN A 158 2.67 6.96 19.43
CA ASN A 158 3.07 7.73 20.60
C ASN A 158 2.16 8.96 20.74
N THR A 159 1.43 9.04 21.85
CA THR A 159 0.47 10.12 22.11
C THR A 159 1.12 11.43 22.54
N LYS A 160 2.41 11.42 22.93
CA LYS A 160 3.10 12.62 23.45
C LYS A 160 3.28 13.73 22.41
N ASP A 161 3.42 13.37 21.14
CA ASP A 161 3.65 14.33 20.05
C ASP A 161 2.36 14.69 19.27
N VAL A 162 1.20 14.15 19.68
CA VAL A 162 -0.08 14.38 18.99
C VAL A 162 -0.55 15.82 19.18
N ASN A 163 -0.91 16.47 18.08
CA ASN A 163 -1.35 17.86 18.08
C ASN A 163 -2.53 18.14 17.13
N THR A 164 -3.01 17.13 16.40
CA THR A 164 -4.09 17.26 15.43
C THR A 164 -5.12 16.18 15.67
N HIS A 165 -6.37 16.58 15.86
CA HIS A 165 -7.50 15.66 15.99
C HIS A 165 -8.05 15.27 14.62
N PHE A 166 -8.55 14.04 14.52
CA PHE A 166 -9.18 13.53 13.31
C PHE A 166 -10.68 13.30 13.50
N LYS A 167 -11.49 13.81 12.58
CA LYS A 167 -12.93 13.50 12.51
C LYS A 167 -13.11 12.22 11.69
N ALA A 168 -13.50 11.13 12.35
CA ALA A 168 -13.73 9.84 11.69
C ALA A 168 -14.78 9.93 10.58
N ASN A 169 -14.56 9.17 9.51
CA ASN A 169 -15.51 9.05 8.41
C ASN A 169 -16.80 8.37 8.88
N LYS A 170 -17.95 8.84 8.38
CA LYS A 170 -19.25 8.21 8.68
C LYS A 170 -19.27 6.80 8.09
N ASN A 171 -19.64 5.81 8.91
CA ASN A 171 -19.95 4.47 8.42
C ASN A 171 -21.37 4.44 7.81
N LEU A 172 -21.43 4.32 6.49
CA LEU A 172 -22.65 4.34 5.69
C LEU A 172 -23.42 3.02 5.71
N LEU A 173 -22.92 1.98 6.38
CA LEU A 173 -23.60 0.69 6.47
C LEU A 173 -24.98 0.80 7.13
N SER A 174 -25.10 1.66 8.15
CA SER A 174 -26.38 1.95 8.82
C SER A 174 -27.39 2.67 7.95
N ASP A 175 -26.94 3.38 6.91
CA ASP A 175 -27.80 4.06 5.94
C ASP A 175 -28.25 3.11 4.80
N SER A 176 -27.88 1.84 4.86
CA SER A 176 -28.05 0.89 3.76
C SER A 176 -29.10 -0.18 4.04
N THR A 177 -29.59 -0.81 2.97
CA THR A 177 -30.44 -2.01 3.06
C THR A 177 -29.74 -3.21 2.43
N ILE A 178 -29.93 -4.39 3.02
CA ILE A 178 -29.29 -5.63 2.54
C ILE A 178 -30.36 -6.51 1.89
N LYS A 179 -30.11 -6.90 0.64
CA LYS A 179 -30.90 -7.89 -0.10
C LYS A 179 -30.06 -9.14 -0.32
N LEU A 180 -30.65 -10.31 -0.11
CA LEU A 180 -29.98 -11.59 -0.35
C LEU A 180 -30.21 -12.03 -1.80
N ASN A 181 -29.14 -12.49 -2.45
CA ASN A 181 -29.18 -12.96 -3.84
C ASN A 181 -28.88 -14.46 -3.86
N SER A 182 -29.87 -15.29 -4.19
CA SER A 182 -29.75 -16.76 -4.16
C SER A 182 -29.02 -17.27 -2.92
N SER A 183 -29.33 -16.69 -1.76
CA SER A 183 -28.69 -16.97 -0.47
C SER A 183 -29.69 -16.79 0.67
N ALA A 184 -29.37 -17.33 1.84
CA ALA A 184 -30.17 -17.20 3.05
C ALA A 184 -29.25 -17.19 4.27
N TRP A 185 -29.55 -16.35 5.26
CA TRP A 185 -28.91 -16.45 6.56
C TRP A 185 -29.35 -17.74 7.23
N GLN A 186 -28.39 -18.60 7.60
CA GLN A 186 -28.65 -19.73 8.48
C GLN A 186 -28.65 -19.29 9.95
N SER A 187 -27.81 -18.32 10.28
CA SER A 187 -27.78 -17.67 11.58
C SER A 187 -27.28 -16.24 11.40
N PRO A 188 -28.17 -15.23 11.43
CA PRO A 188 -27.77 -13.83 11.32
C PRO A 188 -26.81 -13.41 12.44
N THR A 189 -27.07 -13.86 13.68
CA THR A 189 -26.26 -13.55 14.87
C THR A 189 -24.86 -14.14 14.82
N LYS A 190 -24.67 -15.29 14.17
CA LYS A 190 -23.35 -15.90 13.94
C LYS A 190 -22.77 -15.52 12.58
N HIS A 191 -23.43 -14.64 11.83
CA HIS A 191 -23.02 -14.19 10.50
C HIS A 191 -22.86 -15.34 9.49
N LEU A 192 -23.68 -16.39 9.59
CA LEU A 192 -23.61 -17.59 8.73
C LEU A 192 -24.54 -17.47 7.54
N LEU A 193 -23.98 -17.33 6.35
CA LEU A 193 -24.70 -17.20 5.08
C LEU A 193 -24.58 -18.48 4.25
N GLN A 194 -25.72 -19.06 3.88
CA GLN A 194 -25.78 -20.14 2.89
C GLN A 194 -26.04 -19.54 1.51
N VAL A 195 -25.05 -19.63 0.62
CA VAL A 195 -25.19 -19.28 -0.80
C VAL A 195 -25.64 -20.53 -1.55
N LYS A 196 -26.80 -20.46 -2.22
CA LYS A 196 -27.49 -21.60 -2.83
C LYS A 196 -27.02 -21.88 -4.26
N GLN A 197 -26.57 -20.86 -4.99
CA GLN A 197 -26.14 -20.94 -6.38
C GLN A 197 -24.89 -20.07 -6.63
N ASN A 198 -24.18 -20.33 -7.72
CA ASN A 198 -23.05 -19.47 -8.11
C ASN A 198 -23.53 -18.06 -8.45
N ASN A 199 -22.69 -17.05 -8.20
CA ASN A 199 -23.02 -15.62 -8.32
C ASN A 199 -24.15 -15.15 -7.38
N GLY A 200 -24.46 -15.93 -6.35
CA GLY A 200 -25.30 -15.52 -5.23
C GLY A 200 -24.54 -14.64 -4.25
N GLY A 201 -25.01 -14.51 -3.01
CA GLY A 201 -24.40 -13.66 -1.99
C GLY A 201 -25.37 -12.56 -1.55
N LEU A 202 -24.95 -11.31 -1.53
CA LEU A 202 -25.80 -10.20 -1.09
C LEU A 202 -25.58 -8.93 -1.93
N THR A 203 -26.58 -8.06 -1.89
CA THR A 203 -26.51 -6.70 -2.39
C THR A 203 -26.78 -5.75 -1.25
N VAL A 204 -25.85 -4.82 -1.01
CA VAL A 204 -26.04 -3.69 -0.13
C VAL A 204 -26.45 -2.49 -0.98
N GLN A 205 -27.61 -1.92 -0.70
CA GLN A 205 -28.18 -0.80 -1.42
C GLN A 205 -28.11 0.46 -0.54
N LEU A 206 -27.37 1.46 -1.01
CA LEU A 206 -27.32 2.80 -0.45
C LEU A 206 -28.36 3.71 -1.11
N PRO A 207 -28.82 4.76 -0.41
CA PRO A 207 -29.54 5.85 -1.04
C PRO A 207 -28.66 6.53 -2.09
N LYS A 208 -29.20 6.77 -3.30
CA LYS A 208 -28.46 7.44 -4.38
C LYS A 208 -27.93 8.81 -3.97
N SER A 209 -28.68 9.55 -3.15
CA SER A 209 -28.27 10.84 -2.59
C SER A 209 -26.98 10.75 -1.76
N VAL A 210 -26.72 9.60 -1.13
CA VAL A 210 -25.51 9.34 -0.36
C VAL A 210 -24.38 8.90 -1.29
N SER A 211 -24.59 7.88 -2.13
CA SER A 211 -23.53 7.33 -2.98
C SER A 211 -22.97 8.34 -3.99
N ASN A 212 -23.80 9.26 -4.49
CA ASN A 212 -23.40 10.26 -5.48
C ASN A 212 -22.44 11.33 -4.93
N GLN A 213 -22.28 11.43 -3.61
CA GLN A 213 -21.34 12.36 -2.98
C GLN A 213 -19.88 11.90 -3.13
N PHE A 214 -19.66 10.62 -3.40
CA PHE A 214 -18.34 10.00 -3.38
C PHE A 214 -17.88 9.60 -4.79
N LYS A 215 -16.58 9.33 -4.92
CA LYS A 215 -15.98 8.77 -6.14
C LYS A 215 -15.67 7.29 -6.00
N ASP A 216 -15.28 6.88 -4.79
CA ASP A 216 -15.07 5.49 -4.42
C ASP A 216 -15.77 5.13 -3.12
N LEU A 217 -16.03 3.84 -2.92
CA LEU A 217 -16.51 3.26 -1.67
C LEU A 217 -15.53 2.20 -1.17
N TYR A 218 -15.31 2.17 0.13
CA TYR A 218 -14.45 1.22 0.82
C TYR A 218 -15.38 0.29 1.59
N PHE A 219 -15.48 -0.96 1.12
CA PHE A 219 -16.33 -1.99 1.68
C PHE A 219 -15.52 -2.90 2.61
N GLU A 220 -15.73 -2.74 3.92
CA GLU A 220 -15.04 -3.48 4.97
C GLU A 220 -15.90 -4.65 5.45
N MET A 221 -15.35 -5.85 5.43
CA MET A 221 -16.06 -7.06 5.87
C MET A 221 -15.12 -8.14 6.40
N ASP A 222 -15.64 -8.95 7.33
CA ASP A 222 -15.12 -10.31 7.51
C ASP A 222 -15.78 -11.22 6.47
N LEU A 223 -14.97 -12.00 5.76
CA LEU A 223 -15.45 -12.94 4.77
C LEU A 223 -14.62 -14.21 4.78
N GLU A 224 -15.27 -15.35 4.97
CA GLU A 224 -14.66 -16.66 4.98
C GLU A 224 -15.58 -17.70 4.35
N LEU A 225 -15.04 -18.53 3.45
CA LEU A 225 -15.71 -19.76 3.01
C LEU A 225 -15.50 -20.84 4.07
N LEU A 226 -16.58 -21.41 4.58
CA LEU A 226 -16.56 -22.49 5.57
C LEU A 226 -16.66 -23.88 4.90
N SER A 227 -17.44 -23.98 3.81
CA SER A 227 -17.55 -25.22 3.03
C SER A 227 -18.18 -24.97 1.65
N PRO A 228 -17.83 -25.72 0.59
CA PRO A 228 -16.83 -26.80 0.57
C PRO A 228 -15.40 -26.24 0.51
N ASP A 229 -14.41 -27.10 0.72
CA ASP A 229 -13.01 -26.74 0.51
C ASP A 229 -12.71 -26.60 -1.00
N LYS A 230 -12.64 -25.37 -1.49
CA LYS A 230 -12.35 -25.06 -2.89
C LYS A 230 -11.67 -23.71 -3.07
N ALA A 231 -10.90 -23.61 -4.14
CA ALA A 231 -10.53 -22.31 -4.68
C ALA A 231 -11.79 -21.63 -5.21
N HIS A 232 -11.89 -20.32 -5.05
CA HIS A 232 -13.07 -19.57 -5.41
C HIS A 232 -12.79 -18.08 -5.61
N ASP A 233 -13.60 -17.46 -6.45
CA ASP A 233 -13.58 -16.01 -6.62
C ASP A 233 -14.55 -15.35 -5.65
N VAL A 234 -14.08 -14.27 -5.03
CA VAL A 234 -14.92 -13.29 -4.33
C VAL A 234 -14.99 -12.06 -5.21
N LYS A 235 -16.20 -11.65 -5.58
CA LYS A 235 -16.40 -10.45 -6.40
C LYS A 235 -17.18 -9.39 -5.63
N VAL A 236 -16.68 -8.16 -5.64
CA VAL A 236 -17.40 -6.97 -5.14
C VAL A 236 -17.41 -5.97 -6.28
N ASN A 237 -18.57 -5.81 -6.92
CA ASN A 237 -18.72 -5.03 -8.16
C ASN A 237 -17.63 -5.41 -9.19
N GLU A 238 -16.81 -4.45 -9.62
CA GLU A 238 -15.73 -4.62 -10.60
C GLU A 238 -14.47 -5.30 -10.04
N TYR A 239 -14.38 -5.46 -8.72
CA TYR A 239 -13.22 -6.09 -8.09
C TYR A 239 -13.42 -7.60 -7.96
N THR A 240 -12.41 -8.37 -8.37
CA THR A 240 -12.34 -9.82 -8.17
C THR A 240 -11.08 -10.17 -7.37
N GLN A 241 -11.24 -11.01 -6.35
CA GLN A 241 -10.15 -11.67 -5.65
C GLN A 241 -10.28 -13.18 -5.81
N GLU A 242 -9.20 -13.82 -6.20
CA GLU A 242 -9.06 -15.27 -6.17
C GLU A 242 -8.66 -15.70 -4.76
N ARG A 243 -9.36 -16.68 -4.21
CA ARG A 243 -9.06 -17.28 -2.92
C ARG A 243 -8.72 -18.74 -3.07
N ASN A 244 -7.67 -19.17 -2.38
CA ASN A 244 -7.21 -20.55 -2.38
C ASN A 244 -8.15 -21.45 -1.57
N LYS A 245 -8.00 -22.76 -1.78
CA LYS A 245 -8.61 -23.82 -0.96
C LYS A 245 -8.29 -23.60 0.53
N LEU A 246 -9.22 -23.93 1.40
CA LEU A 246 -9.09 -23.87 2.86
C LEU A 246 -7.91 -24.70 3.35
N THR A 247 -7.64 -25.86 2.72
CA THR A 247 -6.52 -26.76 3.04
C THR A 247 -5.17 -26.32 2.45
N TYR A 248 -5.12 -25.26 1.65
CA TYR A 248 -3.87 -24.84 1.02
C TYR A 248 -2.90 -24.26 2.07
N LYS A 249 -1.74 -24.93 2.24
CA LYS A 249 -0.75 -24.60 3.27
C LYS A 249 -0.19 -23.17 3.21
N TYR A 250 -0.18 -22.56 2.03
CA TYR A 250 0.33 -21.19 1.83
C TYR A 250 -0.77 -20.14 1.66
N ARG A 251 -2.01 -20.49 2.06
CA ARG A 251 -3.15 -19.58 2.09
C ARG A 251 -2.90 -18.50 3.15
N ARG A 252 -3.01 -17.24 2.73
CA ARG A 252 -2.92 -16.08 3.60
C ARG A 252 -4.32 -15.59 3.95
N PHE A 253 -4.86 -16.06 5.07
CA PHE A 253 -6.17 -15.61 5.51
C PHE A 253 -6.08 -14.25 6.20
N VAL A 254 -6.68 -13.23 5.59
CA VAL A 254 -6.78 -11.86 6.13
C VAL A 254 -8.25 -11.55 6.36
N THR A 255 -8.60 -11.17 7.59
CA THR A 255 -9.93 -10.68 7.97
C THR A 255 -9.78 -9.71 9.14
N PRO A 256 -10.46 -8.55 9.13
CA PRO A 256 -11.29 -8.02 8.05
C PRO A 256 -10.47 -7.65 6.80
N VAL A 257 -11.15 -7.57 5.65
CA VAL A 257 -10.60 -6.98 4.41
C VAL A 257 -11.39 -5.73 4.04
N THR A 258 -10.70 -4.75 3.46
CA THR A 258 -11.35 -3.57 2.87
C THR A 258 -11.12 -3.55 1.37
N ILE A 259 -12.22 -3.64 0.61
CA ILE A 259 -12.21 -3.62 -0.86
C ILE A 259 -12.66 -2.26 -1.34
N ARG A 260 -11.81 -1.60 -2.15
CA ARG A 260 -12.17 -0.38 -2.87
C ARG A 260 -12.95 -0.73 -4.12
N ILE A 261 -14.07 -0.06 -4.32
CA ILE A 261 -14.88 -0.07 -5.54
C ILE A 261 -15.19 1.36 -5.96
N LYS A 262 -15.53 1.57 -7.23
CA LYS A 262 -16.13 2.81 -7.72
C LYS A 262 -17.42 3.08 -6.97
N ALA A 263 -17.71 4.35 -6.71
CA ALA A 263 -18.94 4.75 -6.04
C ALA A 263 -20.15 4.25 -6.82
N SER A 264 -21.08 3.64 -6.10
CA SER A 264 -22.28 3.02 -6.63
C SER A 264 -23.34 3.01 -5.52
N ASP A 265 -24.61 3.23 -5.88
CA ASP A 265 -25.73 3.02 -4.96
C ASP A 265 -25.93 1.53 -4.65
N ARG A 266 -25.38 0.65 -5.49
CA ARG A 266 -25.45 -0.80 -5.36
C ARG A 266 -24.07 -1.44 -5.19
N ILE A 267 -23.85 -2.08 -4.05
CA ILE A 267 -22.66 -2.89 -3.77
C ILE A 267 -23.06 -4.36 -3.83
N ARG A 268 -22.55 -5.11 -4.81
CA ARG A 268 -22.87 -6.53 -4.99
C ARG A 268 -21.70 -7.41 -4.57
N LEU A 269 -21.86 -8.13 -3.47
CA LEU A 269 -20.98 -9.21 -3.06
C LEU A 269 -21.45 -10.50 -3.75
N SER A 270 -20.74 -10.93 -4.79
CA SER A 270 -21.02 -12.17 -5.52
C SER A 270 -20.09 -13.29 -5.05
N LEU A 271 -20.69 -14.39 -4.64
CA LEU A 271 -20.02 -15.57 -4.10
C LEU A 271 -20.48 -16.84 -4.83
N PRO A 272 -19.61 -17.85 -4.98
CA PRO A 272 -20.04 -19.16 -5.45
C PRO A 272 -20.87 -19.89 -4.40
N LYS A 273 -21.58 -20.95 -4.80
CA LYS A 273 -22.34 -21.81 -3.89
C LYS A 273 -21.44 -22.30 -2.75
N GLY A 274 -21.90 -22.17 -1.51
CA GLY A 274 -21.14 -22.53 -0.32
C GLY A 274 -21.74 -21.96 0.98
N LYS A 275 -21.18 -22.36 2.12
CA LYS A 275 -21.45 -21.79 3.44
C LYS A 275 -20.36 -20.80 3.75
N TYR A 276 -20.73 -19.59 4.14
CA TYR A 276 -19.80 -18.51 4.42
C TYR A 276 -20.06 -17.90 5.79
N ARG A 277 -19.00 -17.39 6.39
CA ARG A 277 -19.09 -16.37 7.44
C ARG A 277 -18.95 -15.01 6.77
N VAL A 278 -19.97 -14.16 6.91
CA VAL A 278 -20.03 -12.82 6.27
C VAL A 278 -20.47 -11.79 7.30
N ASN A 279 -19.55 -10.96 7.77
CA ASN A 279 -19.85 -9.87 8.69
C ASN A 279 -19.50 -8.53 8.04
N LEU A 280 -20.51 -7.73 7.70
CA LEU A 280 -20.29 -6.39 7.14
C LEU A 280 -19.90 -5.44 8.27
N LYS A 281 -18.70 -4.85 8.19
CA LYS A 281 -18.17 -3.95 9.23
C LYS A 281 -18.45 -2.50 8.90
N GLY A 282 -18.30 -2.12 7.63
CA GLY A 282 -18.53 -0.75 7.24
C GLY A 282 -18.51 -0.48 5.75
N ILE A 283 -19.08 0.66 5.42
CA ILE A 283 -18.99 1.29 4.10
C ILE A 283 -18.53 2.72 4.35
N TYR A 284 -17.41 3.10 3.74
CA TYR A 284 -16.87 4.45 3.85
C TYR A 284 -16.73 5.07 2.46
N GLY A 285 -17.20 6.30 2.28
CA GLY A 285 -17.12 7.02 1.03
C GLY A 285 -15.88 7.91 0.95
N GLU A 286 -15.17 7.86 -0.17
CA GLU A 286 -14.05 8.74 -0.48
C GLU A 286 -14.41 9.68 -1.64
N ASP A 287 -14.42 10.98 -1.36
CA ASP A 287 -14.73 12.06 -2.31
C ASP A 287 -13.47 12.73 -2.90
N TYR A 288 -12.31 12.39 -2.34
CA TYR A 288 -10.96 12.89 -2.62
C TYR A 288 -10.72 14.37 -2.32
N THR A 289 -11.57 14.99 -1.49
CA THR A 289 -11.35 16.36 -0.99
C THR A 289 -10.07 16.46 -0.18
N THR A 290 -9.88 15.57 0.80
CA THR A 290 -8.67 15.53 1.64
C THR A 290 -7.40 15.38 0.82
N LEU A 291 -7.40 14.50 -0.20
CA LEU A 291 -6.25 14.31 -1.09
C LEU A 291 -5.96 15.56 -1.91
N LYS A 292 -7.01 16.21 -2.46
CA LYS A 292 -6.87 17.44 -3.24
C LYS A 292 -6.32 18.57 -2.39
N ASP A 293 -6.85 18.76 -1.19
CA ASP A 293 -6.44 19.82 -0.27
C ASP A 293 -5.01 19.60 0.22
N ALA A 294 -4.65 18.36 0.56
CA ALA A 294 -3.29 18.02 0.92
C ALA A 294 -2.30 18.23 -0.24
N SER A 295 -2.70 17.91 -1.48
CA SER A 295 -1.86 18.14 -2.66
C SER A 295 -1.53 19.62 -2.87
N ASN A 296 -2.43 20.53 -2.46
CA ASN A 296 -2.23 21.97 -2.62
C ASN A 296 -1.57 22.63 -1.39
N SER A 297 -1.76 22.08 -0.20
CA SER A 297 -1.37 22.73 1.07
C SER A 297 -0.05 22.22 1.64
N LEU A 298 0.36 20.99 1.32
CA LEU A 298 1.60 20.44 1.82
C LEU A 298 2.82 21.06 1.12
N GLU A 299 3.82 21.39 1.91
CA GLU A 299 5.09 21.85 1.38
C GLU A 299 5.94 20.64 0.94
N ALA A 300 6.13 20.51 -0.38
CA ALA A 300 7.06 19.56 -0.96
C ALA A 300 8.50 19.83 -0.52
N VAL A 301 9.24 18.75 -0.25
CA VAL A 301 10.71 18.81 -0.10
C VAL A 301 11.37 18.27 -1.36
N LYS A 302 12.49 18.88 -1.76
CA LYS A 302 13.28 18.38 -2.89
C LYS A 302 14.14 17.22 -2.43
N VAL A 303 14.18 16.14 -3.20
CA VAL A 303 14.97 14.96 -2.85
C VAL A 303 15.81 14.53 -4.06
N SER A 304 17.10 14.32 -3.83
CA SER A 304 18.02 13.73 -4.81
C SER A 304 18.64 12.45 -4.25
N LYS A 305 18.88 11.48 -5.12
CA LYS A 305 19.52 10.21 -4.76
C LYS A 305 21.04 10.40 -4.67
N THR A 306 21.66 9.78 -3.68
CA THR A 306 23.12 9.67 -3.52
C THR A 306 23.54 8.20 -3.49
N LYS A 307 24.84 7.91 -3.46
CA LYS A 307 25.33 6.52 -3.35
C LYS A 307 24.89 5.85 -2.04
N GLN A 308 24.84 6.61 -0.95
CA GLN A 308 24.54 6.11 0.40
C GLN A 308 23.10 6.36 0.86
N GLY A 309 22.27 7.04 0.07
CA GLY A 309 20.88 7.32 0.39
C GLY A 309 20.31 8.51 -0.38
N TYR A 310 19.90 9.56 0.35
CA TYR A 310 19.23 10.72 -0.22
C TYR A 310 19.71 12.04 0.40
N THR A 311 19.80 13.08 -0.43
CA THR A 311 19.85 14.47 0.04
C THR A 311 18.46 15.07 -0.04
N ILE A 312 18.02 15.70 1.04
CA ILE A 312 16.71 16.35 1.15
C ILE A 312 16.94 17.84 1.37
N THR A 313 16.25 18.67 0.59
CA THR A 313 16.29 20.12 0.73
C THR A 313 14.89 20.66 1.04
N LYS A 314 14.76 21.39 2.14
CA LYS A 314 13.53 22.05 2.58
C LYS A 314 13.70 23.55 2.75
N ASN A 315 12.58 24.29 2.86
CA ASN A 315 12.64 25.71 3.19
C ASN A 315 13.20 25.93 4.60
N LYS A 316 13.99 26.99 4.76
CA LYS A 316 14.65 27.39 6.01
C LYS A 316 13.65 27.61 7.15
N ASN A 317 12.49 28.20 6.85
CA ASN A 317 11.50 28.58 7.86
C ASN A 317 10.60 27.42 8.29
N SER A 318 10.60 26.33 7.52
CA SER A 318 9.73 25.19 7.75
C SER A 318 10.29 24.27 8.82
N SER A 319 9.41 23.74 9.66
CA SER A 319 9.72 22.75 10.69
C SER A 319 8.66 21.68 10.71
N GLY A 320 8.95 20.56 11.38
CA GLY A 320 8.01 19.47 11.56
C GLY A 320 8.62 18.12 11.20
N TYR A 321 7.80 17.22 10.70
CA TYR A 321 8.22 15.91 10.20
C TYR A 321 8.32 15.96 8.68
N ILE A 322 9.51 15.68 8.17
CA ILE A 322 9.67 15.33 6.76
C ILE A 322 9.20 13.88 6.60
N VAL A 323 8.26 13.65 5.70
CA VAL A 323 7.76 12.33 5.34
C VAL A 323 8.36 11.95 4.00
N LEU A 324 8.92 10.74 3.91
CA LEU A 324 9.44 10.19 2.67
C LEU A 324 8.68 8.92 2.30
N PRO A 325 8.32 8.72 1.02
CA PRO A 325 7.61 7.53 0.56
C PRO A 325 8.61 6.38 0.39
N THR A 326 9.38 6.06 1.43
CA THR A 326 10.34 4.97 1.47
C THR A 326 10.13 4.18 2.76
N ALA A 327 10.33 2.87 2.71
CA ALA A 327 10.13 2.04 3.89
C ALA A 327 11.22 2.32 4.93
N TYR A 328 10.82 2.63 6.16
CA TYR A 328 11.74 2.78 7.29
C TYR A 328 12.46 1.45 7.56
N ASN A 329 13.74 1.54 7.91
CA ASN A 329 14.52 0.40 8.35
C ASN A 329 15.48 0.82 9.47
N GLN A 330 15.74 -0.11 10.40
CA GLN A 330 16.72 0.11 11.46
C GLN A 330 18.10 0.32 10.84
N GLY A 331 18.83 1.34 11.29
CA GLY A 331 20.11 1.75 10.70
C GLY A 331 20.02 2.90 9.71
N MET A 332 18.81 3.40 9.41
CA MET A 332 18.64 4.71 8.77
C MET A 332 19.08 5.84 9.71
N LYS A 333 19.86 6.79 9.19
CA LYS A 333 20.39 7.94 9.93
C LYS A 333 20.19 9.21 9.11
N ALA A 334 19.78 10.30 9.77
CA ALA A 334 19.66 11.60 9.14
C ALA A 334 20.62 12.60 9.79
N THR A 335 21.33 13.39 9.01
CA THR A 335 22.23 14.45 9.51
C THR A 335 22.07 15.75 8.73
N SER A 336 22.41 16.87 9.38
CA SER A 336 22.54 18.20 8.78
C SER A 336 23.85 18.81 9.25
N GLY A 337 24.89 18.74 8.41
CA GLY A 337 26.26 18.95 8.89
C GLY A 337 26.59 17.92 9.97
N ASP A 338 27.06 18.38 11.13
CA ASP A 338 27.40 17.52 12.27
C ASP A 338 26.19 17.18 13.16
N GLN A 339 25.04 17.81 12.92
CA GLN A 339 23.83 17.59 13.74
C GLN A 339 23.09 16.32 13.28
N SER A 340 22.93 15.36 14.20
CA SER A 340 22.07 14.19 14.00
C SER A 340 20.59 14.53 14.18
N LEU A 341 19.74 14.00 13.29
CA LEU A 341 18.29 14.18 13.29
C LEU A 341 17.60 12.85 13.53
N LYS A 342 16.51 12.88 14.30
CA LYS A 342 15.73 11.68 14.64
C LYS A 342 14.98 11.18 13.40
N VAL A 343 15.32 9.97 12.99
CA VAL A 343 14.59 9.19 11.98
C VAL A 343 13.66 8.21 12.69
N ALA A 344 12.41 8.10 12.24
CA ALA A 344 11.43 7.19 12.80
C ALA A 344 10.52 6.61 11.72
N GLN A 345 9.93 5.46 12.02
CA GLN A 345 8.82 4.90 11.24
C GLN A 345 7.56 5.72 11.49
N VAL A 346 6.94 6.21 10.42
CA VAL A 346 5.67 6.96 10.43
C VAL A 346 4.73 6.41 9.38
N ASN A 347 3.45 6.75 9.44
CA ASN A 347 2.47 6.39 8.39
C ASN A 347 2.50 4.90 8.03
N GLY A 348 2.53 4.06 9.06
CA GLY A 348 2.66 2.62 8.93
C GLY A 348 4.10 2.18 8.72
N VAL A 349 4.66 2.34 7.53
CA VAL A 349 6.02 1.87 7.19
C VAL A 349 6.92 2.95 6.58
N MET A 350 6.44 4.18 6.41
CA MET A 350 7.22 5.24 5.79
C MET A 350 8.31 5.78 6.72
N THR A 351 9.30 6.43 6.13
CA THR A 351 10.37 7.13 6.86
C THR A 351 9.94 8.56 7.19
N GLY A 352 10.01 8.90 8.47
CA GLY A 352 9.82 10.25 9.00
C GLY A 352 11.12 10.80 9.59
N ILE A 353 11.40 12.09 9.39
CA ILE A 353 12.56 12.78 9.97
C ILE A 353 12.06 14.03 10.68
N LYS A 354 12.29 14.16 11.99
CA LYS A 354 11.94 15.38 12.73
C LYS A 354 12.98 16.45 12.41
N ALA A 355 12.56 17.52 11.72
CA ALA A 355 13.43 18.58 11.23
C ALA A 355 13.03 19.94 11.84
N PRO A 356 13.95 20.62 12.56
CA PRO A 356 13.72 21.95 13.10
C PRO A 356 13.77 23.05 12.01
N LYS A 357 13.42 24.27 12.41
CA LYS A 357 13.67 25.48 11.62
C LYS A 357 15.19 25.67 11.41
N ASN A 358 15.56 26.47 10.43
CA ASN A 358 16.95 26.83 10.05
C ASN A 358 17.81 25.72 9.42
N ILE A 359 17.40 24.45 9.50
CA ILE A 359 18.02 23.37 8.72
C ILE A 359 17.45 23.35 7.30
N THR A 360 18.29 23.46 6.27
CA THR A 360 17.82 23.43 4.87
C THR A 360 18.20 22.14 4.16
N LYS A 361 19.37 21.57 4.44
CA LYS A 361 19.92 20.39 3.75
C LYS A 361 20.12 19.24 4.73
N ILE A 362 19.51 18.10 4.44
CA ILE A 362 19.55 16.89 5.28
C ILE A 362 20.07 15.72 4.44
N GLN A 363 21.01 14.95 4.98
CA GLN A 363 21.48 13.70 4.41
C GLN A 363 20.81 12.54 5.12
N LEU A 364 20.07 11.71 4.39
CA LEU A 364 19.56 10.43 4.87
C LEU A 364 20.45 9.32 4.32
N SER A 365 21.04 8.52 5.19
CA SER A 365 21.84 7.35 4.82
C SER A 365 21.32 6.09 5.49
N TYR A 366 21.72 4.93 4.98
CA TYR A 366 21.42 3.63 5.57
C TYR A 366 22.68 2.81 5.73
N THR A 367 22.85 2.24 6.92
CA THR A 367 23.85 1.21 7.18
C THR A 367 23.15 0.08 7.92
N PRO A 368 23.18 -1.16 7.39
CA PRO A 368 22.56 -2.29 8.08
C PRO A 368 23.07 -2.41 9.53
N PRO A 369 22.19 -2.76 10.49
CA PRO A 369 22.63 -3.13 11.82
C PRO A 369 23.70 -4.22 11.72
N TYR A 370 24.72 -4.15 12.58
CA TYR A 370 25.84 -5.09 12.64
C TYR A 370 26.76 -5.14 11.40
N TYR A 371 26.59 -4.26 10.40
CA TYR A 371 27.41 -4.28 9.18
C TYR A 371 28.92 -4.30 9.47
N TYR A 372 29.40 -3.33 10.25
CA TYR A 372 30.82 -3.25 10.62
C TYR A 372 31.25 -4.41 11.53
N LEU A 373 30.40 -4.83 12.47
CA LEU A 373 30.67 -5.97 13.34
C LEU A 373 30.91 -7.25 12.55
N LEU A 374 30.02 -7.56 11.59
CA LEU A 374 30.14 -8.76 10.77
C LEU A 374 31.36 -8.70 9.85
N ILE A 375 31.69 -7.53 9.29
CA ILE A 375 32.94 -7.35 8.52
C ILE A 375 34.16 -7.63 9.39
N THR A 376 34.19 -7.08 10.61
CA THR A 376 35.29 -7.32 11.55
C THR A 376 35.42 -8.81 11.89
N ILE A 377 34.31 -9.51 12.16
CA ILE A 377 34.30 -10.96 12.42
C ILE A 377 34.78 -11.74 11.19
N THR A 378 34.36 -11.38 9.99
CA THR A 378 34.80 -12.02 8.75
C THR A 378 36.30 -11.86 8.53
N ILE A 379 36.84 -10.65 8.69
CA ILE A 379 38.28 -10.39 8.56
C ILE A 379 39.07 -11.19 9.60
N PHE A 380 38.62 -11.20 10.86
CA PHE A 380 39.25 -11.98 11.92
C PHE A 380 39.23 -13.48 11.60
N GLY A 381 38.10 -14.01 11.12
CA GLY A 381 37.97 -15.40 10.69
C GLY A 381 38.92 -15.77 9.55
N ILE A 382 39.10 -14.88 8.57
CA ILE A 382 40.07 -15.08 7.47
C ILE A 382 41.50 -15.14 8.02
N ILE A 383 41.87 -14.21 8.92
CA ILE A 383 43.20 -14.18 9.54
C ILE A 383 43.46 -15.47 10.33
N CYS A 384 42.51 -15.88 11.17
CA CYS A 384 42.61 -17.13 11.94
C CYS A 384 42.73 -18.36 11.02
N SER A 385 41.98 -18.41 9.92
CA SER A 385 42.05 -19.49 8.94
C SER A 385 43.42 -19.58 8.27
N ILE A 386 44.02 -18.43 7.91
CA ILE A 386 45.37 -18.37 7.34
C ILE A 386 46.41 -18.86 8.36
N ILE A 387 46.33 -18.41 9.61
CA ILE A 387 47.25 -18.82 10.69
C ILE A 387 47.13 -20.33 10.94
N PHE A 388 45.91 -20.84 11.10
CA PHE A 388 45.64 -22.25 11.31
C PHE A 388 46.17 -23.12 10.16
N THR A 389 45.90 -22.70 8.92
CA THR A 389 46.39 -23.42 7.72
C THR A 389 47.92 -23.46 7.67
N ARG A 390 48.60 -22.38 8.04
CA ARG A 390 50.06 -22.33 8.11
C ARG A 390 50.61 -23.26 9.19
N TRP A 391 50.01 -23.23 10.38
CA TRP A 391 50.37 -24.13 11.48
C TRP A 391 50.16 -25.60 11.11
N ALA A 392 49.04 -25.94 10.48
CA ALA A 392 48.71 -27.30 10.09
C ALA A 392 49.60 -27.87 8.96
N ARG A 393 50.21 -27.01 8.13
CA ARG A 393 51.19 -27.43 7.10
C ARG A 393 52.61 -27.58 7.63
N GLN A 394 52.90 -27.02 8.81
CA GLN A 394 54.20 -27.13 9.48
C GLN A 394 54.25 -28.33 10.42
N LYS A 395 53.10 -28.94 10.71
CA LYS A 395 52.98 -30.32 11.19
C LYS A 395 52.93 -31.26 10.00
#